data_AF-A0A6P4ZCV7-F1
#
_entry.id   AF-A0A6P4ZCV7-F1
#
_cell.length_a   1.000
_cell.length_b   1.000
_cell.length_c   1.000
_cell.angle_alpha   90.00
_cell.angle_beta   90.00
_cell.angle_gamma   90.00
#
_symmetry.space_group_name_H-M   'P 1'
#
loop_
_entity.id
_entity.type
_entity.pdbx_description
1 polymer ?
#
loop_
_entity_poly.entity_id
_entity_poly.type
_entity_poly.pdbx_seq_one_letter_code
_entity_poly.pdbx_strand_id
1 'polypeptide(L)'
;MRTSLSIYMYRSHRSGLTRCLSKMVLTGLVVTFLVIGSVLGDDPECTGTVASNGQHGHCATVSSCPYSYFVSGLCPSYGFDIKCCYNCHLGGCQTGSNIGTGTTTGTGTGTDPGTGTSTGTGTATQTGPSPYADVRATWLSRYDHATSHAETAANFATLKAKGINRVYLNVWASGQIYFHSPTFESLGIHGLVRDVLGWAVEEGRKQGIEIWAWFEYGLKACWGSSPTVTVFSNKVNSLGWIKGQAGEYWWMDAGNTQVLDFLAGMMQDAFNNYPGLAGVQLDDHFVQPWQLGTDLVATMTNAARHILGRVSGRVSLSPIAPPTLSLTNYNVDWASWAREDIGFHEYVPQIYREYASVFNADLDRVIAAVGKTKLVPGLRCIGTGSPTTYDALGQMMSRCEAEGIGYSVWYSRCFTLLYTDLILG
;
A
#
# COMPACT_ATOMS: atom_id res chain seq x y z
N MET A 1 26.64 -56.37 -11.28
CA MET A 1 27.01 -55.64 -12.52
C MET A 1 27.42 -54.24 -12.09
N ARG A 2 28.70 -54.00 -11.75
CA ARG A 2 29.73 -53.36 -12.61
C ARG A 2 29.23 -52.05 -13.26
N THR A 3 29.61 -50.89 -12.67
CA THR A 3 30.59 -49.88 -13.19
C THR A 3 29.91 -48.81 -14.05
N SER A 4 30.24 -47.52 -14.09
CA SER A 4 31.08 -46.57 -13.32
C SER A 4 30.95 -45.20 -14.02
N LEU A 5 31.13 -44.10 -13.28
CA LEU A 5 31.80 -42.83 -13.65
C LEU A 5 31.30 -42.00 -14.87
N SER A 6 30.87 -40.73 -14.67
CA SER A 6 31.69 -39.47 -14.76
C SER A 6 31.84 -38.96 -16.22
N ILE A 7 31.98 -37.70 -16.64
CA ILE A 7 32.10 -36.32 -16.10
C ILE A 7 32.32 -35.39 -17.36
N TYR A 8 32.25 -34.04 -17.21
CA TYR A 8 32.86 -32.95 -18.02
C TYR A 8 32.23 -32.44 -19.36
N MET A 9 31.57 -31.27 -19.25
CA MET A 9 31.95 -29.95 -19.83
C MET A 9 33.00 -29.90 -20.98
N TYR A 10 32.67 -29.26 -22.13
CA TYR A 10 33.44 -28.13 -22.71
C TYR A 10 32.82 -27.51 -24.00
N ARG A 11 32.67 -26.17 -23.96
CA ARG A 11 33.00 -25.11 -24.95
C ARG A 11 32.77 -25.23 -26.48
N SER A 12 32.11 -24.17 -26.99
CA SER A 12 32.54 -23.20 -28.05
C SER A 12 32.98 -23.69 -29.43
N HIS A 13 32.31 -23.18 -30.48
CA HIS A 13 32.98 -22.60 -31.64
C HIS A 13 32.16 -21.52 -32.37
N ARG A 14 32.82 -20.38 -32.67
CA ARG A 14 32.44 -19.36 -33.68
C ARG A 14 33.20 -19.63 -34.98
N SER A 15 32.53 -19.43 -36.12
CA SER A 15 33.01 -18.91 -37.42
C SER A 15 31.94 -19.27 -38.48
N GLY A 16 31.56 -18.50 -39.50
CA GLY A 16 31.98 -17.24 -40.08
C GLY A 16 31.12 -17.01 -41.36
N LEU A 17 31.00 -15.73 -41.73
CA LEU A 17 30.38 -15.09 -42.91
C LEU A 17 29.94 -15.94 -44.14
N THR A 18 28.77 -15.58 -44.68
CA THR A 18 28.62 -15.28 -46.12
C THR A 18 27.46 -14.30 -46.38
N ARG A 19 27.72 -13.26 -47.19
CA ARG A 19 26.75 -12.24 -47.64
C ARG A 19 25.79 -12.81 -48.67
N CYS A 20 24.52 -12.43 -48.59
CA CYS A 20 23.64 -12.37 -49.76
C CYS A 20 22.77 -11.10 -49.65
N LEU A 21 22.97 -10.15 -50.56
CA LEU A 21 22.10 -8.99 -50.75
C LEU A 21 20.84 -9.47 -51.48
N SER A 22 19.66 -9.09 -50.99
CA SER A 22 18.51 -8.89 -51.87
C SER A 22 17.63 -7.75 -51.39
N LYS A 23 17.11 -7.02 -52.37
CA LYS A 23 16.38 -5.75 -52.30
C LYS A 23 15.11 -5.88 -51.46
N MET A 24 14.84 -4.89 -50.60
CA MET A 24 13.54 -4.74 -49.96
C MET A 24 12.93 -3.39 -50.36
N VAL A 25 11.80 -3.49 -51.06
CA VAL A 25 10.99 -2.39 -51.59
C VAL A 25 10.26 -1.71 -50.45
N LEU A 26 10.38 -0.39 -50.35
CA LEU A 26 9.68 0.45 -49.39
C LEU A 26 8.21 0.60 -49.84
N THR A 27 7.27 -0.02 -49.15
CA THR A 27 5.83 0.26 -49.29
C THR A 27 5.35 0.93 -48.01
N GLY A 28 5.01 2.22 -48.12
CA GLY A 28 4.42 2.99 -47.03
C GLY A 28 2.98 2.56 -46.81
N LEU A 29 2.65 2.22 -45.56
CA LEU A 29 1.29 1.99 -45.12
C LEU A 29 0.86 3.19 -44.26
N VAL A 30 -0.02 4.02 -44.81
CA VAL A 30 -0.76 5.04 -44.05
C VAL A 30 -1.87 4.31 -43.31
N VAL A 31 -1.79 4.22 -41.98
CA VAL A 31 -2.88 3.72 -41.14
C VAL A 31 -3.76 4.89 -40.74
N THR A 32 -4.90 5.02 -41.40
CA THR A 32 -5.99 5.91 -40.99
C THR A 32 -6.76 5.23 -39.85
N PHE A 33 -6.70 5.79 -38.64
CA PHE A 33 -7.57 5.36 -37.54
C PHE A 33 -9.00 5.86 -37.80
N LEU A 34 -9.88 4.96 -38.20
CA LEU A 34 -11.33 5.18 -38.16
C LEU A 34 -11.82 4.85 -36.74
N VAL A 35 -12.18 5.86 -35.95
CA VAL A 35 -12.90 5.66 -34.69
C VAL A 35 -14.36 5.38 -35.03
N ILE A 36 -14.73 4.11 -35.09
CA ILE A 36 -16.14 3.71 -35.10
C ILE A 36 -16.58 3.68 -33.65
N GLY A 37 -17.19 4.78 -33.18
CA GLY A 37 -17.98 4.75 -31.96
C GLY A 37 -19.21 3.88 -32.21
N SER A 38 -19.17 2.63 -31.74
CA SER A 38 -20.37 1.82 -31.64
C SER A 38 -21.20 2.37 -30.49
N VAL A 39 -22.29 3.06 -30.82
CA VAL A 39 -23.37 3.26 -29.85
C VAL A 39 -24.02 1.89 -29.71
N LEU A 40 -23.62 1.14 -28.68
CA LEU A 40 -24.36 -0.05 -28.29
C LEU A 40 -25.79 0.40 -27.97
N GLY A 41 -26.80 -0.32 -28.48
CA GLY A 41 -28.16 -0.12 -28.01
C GLY A 41 -28.23 -0.47 -26.52
N ASP A 42 -29.11 0.21 -25.79
CA ASP A 42 -29.34 -0.14 -24.39
C ASP A 42 -30.48 -1.15 -24.28
N ASP A 43 -30.31 -2.14 -23.40
CA ASP A 43 -31.39 -3.08 -23.07
C ASP A 43 -32.46 -2.39 -22.19
N PRO A 44 -33.76 -2.69 -22.37
CA PRO A 44 -34.84 -2.17 -21.53
C PRO A 44 -34.65 -2.49 -20.03
N GLU A 45 -34.02 -3.62 -19.70
CA GLU A 45 -33.70 -4.01 -18.34
C GLU A 45 -32.66 -3.09 -17.70
N CYS A 46 -31.72 -2.57 -18.50
CA CYS A 46 -30.74 -1.61 -18.03
C CYS A 46 -31.35 -0.22 -17.93
N THR A 47 -32.00 0.25 -19.00
CA THR A 47 -32.59 1.60 -19.04
C THR A 47 -33.81 1.74 -18.14
N GLY A 48 -34.52 0.66 -17.83
CA GLY A 48 -35.64 0.63 -16.90
C GLY A 48 -35.23 0.72 -15.43
N THR A 49 -33.95 0.50 -15.12
CA THR A 49 -33.44 0.70 -13.75
C THR A 49 -33.03 2.15 -13.51
N VAL A 50 -33.52 2.69 -12.40
CA VAL A 50 -33.27 4.07 -11.99
C VAL A 50 -32.49 4.03 -10.67
N ALA A 51 -31.32 4.65 -10.66
CA ALA A 51 -30.54 4.84 -9.44
C ALA A 51 -31.27 5.77 -8.45
N SER A 52 -30.89 5.75 -7.18
CA SER A 52 -31.50 6.62 -6.14
C SER A 52 -31.41 8.13 -6.44
N ASN A 53 -30.53 8.54 -7.35
CA ASN A 53 -30.40 9.91 -7.83
C ASN A 53 -31.19 10.20 -9.14
N GLY A 54 -32.04 9.28 -9.61
CA GLY A 54 -32.89 9.46 -10.78
C GLY A 54 -32.23 9.16 -12.13
N GLN A 55 -30.97 8.68 -12.16
CA GLN A 55 -30.29 8.36 -13.41
C GLN A 55 -30.60 6.95 -13.91
N HIS A 56 -30.80 6.85 -15.22
CA HIS A 56 -31.00 5.59 -15.91
C HIS A 56 -29.67 4.93 -16.28
N GLY A 57 -29.63 3.60 -16.26
CA GLY A 57 -28.47 2.83 -16.69
C GLY A 57 -28.31 2.80 -18.21
N HIS A 58 -27.09 2.52 -18.67
CA HIS A 58 -26.78 2.21 -20.08
C HIS A 58 -25.80 1.03 -20.17
N CYS A 59 -25.89 0.24 -21.23
CA CYS A 59 -25.09 -0.95 -21.45
C CYS A 59 -23.71 -0.60 -22.01
N ALA A 60 -22.66 -0.86 -21.25
CA ALA A 60 -21.29 -0.70 -21.72
C ALA A 60 -20.34 -1.75 -21.14
N THR A 61 -19.13 -1.83 -21.69
CA THR A 61 -18.07 -2.66 -21.11
C THR A 61 -17.68 -2.09 -19.74
N VAL A 62 -17.23 -2.96 -18.83
CA VAL A 62 -16.75 -2.54 -17.48
C VAL A 62 -15.71 -1.43 -17.54
N SER A 63 -14.81 -1.50 -18.53
CA SER A 63 -13.76 -0.49 -18.75
C SER A 63 -14.30 0.89 -19.13
N SER A 64 -15.52 0.94 -19.66
CA SER A 64 -16.18 2.15 -20.16
C SER A 64 -17.24 2.68 -19.18
N CYS A 65 -17.56 1.93 -18.12
CA CYS A 65 -18.47 2.41 -17.08
C CYS A 65 -17.84 3.57 -16.30
N PRO A 66 -18.50 4.74 -16.24
CA PRO A 66 -18.07 5.84 -15.39
C PRO A 66 -17.89 5.37 -13.93
N TYR A 67 -16.74 5.69 -13.34
CA TYR A 67 -16.42 5.36 -11.95
C TYR A 67 -16.48 3.87 -11.59
N SER A 68 -16.45 2.98 -12.59
CA SER A 68 -16.58 1.52 -12.43
C SER A 68 -17.84 1.08 -11.70
N TYR A 69 -18.91 1.87 -11.75
CA TYR A 69 -20.19 1.52 -11.14
C TYR A 69 -21.09 0.80 -12.16
N PHE A 70 -21.36 -0.48 -11.92
CA PHE A 70 -22.15 -1.29 -12.84
C PHE A 70 -22.90 -2.44 -12.16
N VAL A 71 -23.98 -2.87 -12.80
CA VAL A 71 -24.78 -4.04 -12.40
C VAL A 71 -24.70 -5.10 -13.48
N SER A 72 -24.41 -6.34 -13.07
CA SER A 72 -24.39 -7.49 -13.98
C SER A 72 -25.79 -8.01 -14.26
N GLY A 73 -26.00 -8.55 -15.47
CA GLY A 73 -27.24 -9.26 -15.81
C GLY A 73 -28.40 -8.38 -16.29
N LEU A 74 -28.21 -7.05 -16.36
CA LEU A 74 -29.21 -6.10 -16.87
C LEU A 74 -29.00 -5.71 -18.35
N CYS A 75 -28.01 -6.31 -19.01
CA CYS A 75 -27.75 -6.15 -20.45
C CYS A 75 -27.76 -7.53 -21.15
N PRO A 76 -28.86 -8.29 -21.08
CA PRO A 76 -28.93 -9.68 -21.55
C PRO A 76 -28.62 -9.85 -23.05
N SER A 77 -28.84 -8.83 -23.87
CA SER A 77 -28.59 -8.91 -25.32
C SER A 77 -27.10 -8.91 -25.68
N TYR A 78 -26.22 -8.56 -24.74
CA TYR A 78 -24.81 -8.25 -25.02
C TYR A 78 -23.78 -9.19 -24.33
N GLY A 79 -24.25 -10.28 -23.72
CA GLY A 79 -23.39 -11.27 -23.06
C GLY A 79 -22.79 -10.80 -21.72
N PHE A 80 -22.03 -11.68 -21.06
CA PHE A 80 -21.60 -11.45 -19.67
C PHE A 80 -20.59 -10.32 -19.48
N ASP A 81 -19.91 -9.89 -20.55
CA ASP A 81 -18.86 -8.86 -20.51
C ASP A 81 -19.41 -7.42 -20.57
N ILE A 82 -20.68 -7.26 -20.94
CA ILE A 82 -21.40 -5.98 -20.94
C ILE A 82 -22.25 -5.87 -19.69
N LYS A 83 -22.14 -4.72 -19.04
CA LYS A 83 -22.80 -4.42 -17.77
C LYS A 83 -23.66 -3.18 -17.89
N CYS A 84 -24.65 -3.05 -17.02
CA CYS A 84 -25.45 -1.84 -16.93
C CYS A 84 -24.73 -0.82 -16.06
N CYS A 85 -24.16 0.21 -16.70
CA CYS A 85 -23.40 1.27 -16.06
C CYS A 85 -24.30 2.46 -15.69
N TYR A 86 -24.01 3.14 -14.58
CA TYR A 86 -24.72 4.37 -14.20
C TYR A 86 -23.74 5.53 -14.08
N ASN A 87 -24.19 6.73 -14.44
CA ASN A 87 -23.35 7.94 -14.45
C ASN A 87 -23.43 8.73 -13.13
N CYS A 88 -23.36 8.01 -12.00
CA CYS A 88 -23.48 8.56 -10.65
C CYS A 88 -22.14 8.50 -9.89
N HIS A 89 -21.89 9.48 -9.02
CA HIS A 89 -20.68 9.60 -8.21
C HIS A 89 -21.06 9.61 -6.70
N LEU A 90 -20.19 9.08 -5.84
CA LEU A 90 -20.30 9.11 -4.36
C LEU A 90 -21.54 8.41 -3.75
N GLY A 91 -21.66 7.09 -3.93
CA GLY A 91 -22.62 6.27 -3.18
C GLY A 91 -24.11 6.49 -3.51
N GLY A 92 -24.41 7.36 -4.47
CA GLY A 92 -25.78 7.66 -4.92
C GLY A 92 -26.44 6.56 -5.76
N CYS A 93 -25.80 5.40 -5.87
CA CYS A 93 -26.37 4.23 -6.50
C CYS A 93 -26.24 3.04 -5.53
N GLN A 94 -27.35 2.70 -4.86
CA GLN A 94 -27.47 1.48 -4.11
C GLN A 94 -28.13 0.43 -5.00
N THR A 95 -27.48 -0.72 -5.20
CA THR A 95 -28.08 -1.87 -5.88
C THR A 95 -29.01 -2.59 -4.90
N GLY A 96 -30.17 -2.00 -4.65
CA GLY A 96 -31.13 -2.50 -3.67
C GLY A 96 -32.54 -2.04 -3.96
N SER A 97 -33.11 -2.47 -5.09
CA SER A 97 -34.56 -2.33 -5.30
C SER A 97 -35.28 -3.46 -4.56
N ASN A 98 -35.56 -3.24 -3.28
CA ASN A 98 -36.84 -3.61 -2.72
C ASN A 98 -37.49 -2.32 -2.28
N ILE A 99 -38.60 -1.94 -2.93
CA ILE A 99 -39.84 -1.47 -2.30
C ILE A 99 -40.77 -0.97 -3.42
N GLY A 100 -41.86 -1.71 -3.58
CA GLY A 100 -43.05 -1.23 -4.26
C GLY A 100 -43.84 -0.26 -3.37
N THR A 101 -44.58 0.62 -4.05
CA THR A 101 -45.87 1.20 -3.65
C THR A 101 -46.04 1.78 -2.23
N GLY A 102 -46.22 3.10 -2.14
CA GLY A 102 -46.88 3.73 -0.97
C GLY A 102 -46.77 5.26 -0.90
N THR A 103 -47.64 5.96 -1.61
CA THR A 103 -48.20 7.29 -1.25
C THR A 103 -48.74 7.26 0.19
N THR A 104 -48.81 8.30 1.05
CA THR A 104 -49.05 9.75 0.91
C THR A 104 -48.90 10.44 2.29
N THR A 105 -48.48 11.72 2.29
CA THR A 105 -48.84 12.87 3.19
C THR A 105 -48.77 12.79 4.73
N GLY A 106 -48.10 13.79 5.31
CA GLY A 106 -48.30 14.21 6.71
C GLY A 106 -47.50 15.47 7.08
N THR A 107 -48.10 16.63 6.87
CA THR A 107 -47.68 17.96 7.36
C THR A 107 -47.70 18.07 8.89
N GLY A 108 -46.74 18.78 9.48
CA GLY A 108 -46.76 19.12 10.89
C GLY A 108 -45.77 20.24 11.26
N THR A 109 -46.29 21.46 11.36
CA THR A 109 -45.68 22.67 11.91
C THR A 109 -45.60 22.62 13.44
N GLY A 110 -44.53 23.13 14.04
CA GLY A 110 -44.44 23.37 15.49
C GLY A 110 -43.27 24.29 15.87
N THR A 111 -43.62 25.42 16.48
CA THR A 111 -42.77 26.56 16.88
C THR A 111 -42.24 26.43 18.33
N ASP A 112 -40.92 26.70 18.51
CA ASP A 112 -40.19 27.36 19.64
C ASP A 112 -40.34 26.87 21.12
N PRO A 113 -39.51 27.31 22.10
CA PRO A 113 -38.12 27.82 22.07
C PRO A 113 -37.17 27.22 23.16
N GLY A 114 -35.85 27.37 22.95
CA GLY A 114 -34.87 27.69 24.01
C GLY A 114 -34.32 26.59 24.93
N THR A 115 -33.02 26.29 24.84
CA THR A 115 -32.00 26.57 25.89
C THR A 115 -30.63 26.05 25.41
N GLY A 116 -29.63 26.93 25.45
CA GLY A 116 -28.33 26.71 24.82
C GLY A 116 -27.41 25.77 25.58
N THR A 117 -26.52 25.11 24.84
CA THR A 117 -25.11 24.99 25.17
C THR A 117 -24.37 24.76 23.85
N SER A 118 -23.74 25.82 23.34
CA SER A 118 -22.90 25.77 22.16
C SER A 118 -21.54 25.16 22.52
N THR A 119 -21.35 23.87 22.27
CA THR A 119 -20.00 23.32 22.05
C THR A 119 -19.84 23.16 20.55
N GLY A 120 -19.35 24.22 19.92
CA GLY A 120 -18.97 24.20 18.52
C GLY A 120 -17.83 23.22 18.30
N THR A 121 -18.13 22.09 17.67
CA THR A 121 -17.16 21.33 16.89
C THR A 121 -16.79 22.17 15.67
N GLY A 122 -15.85 23.08 15.87
CA GLY A 122 -15.18 23.78 14.79
C GLY A 122 -14.27 22.79 14.08
N THR A 123 -14.67 22.37 12.88
CA THR A 123 -13.76 21.80 11.88
C THR A 123 -12.80 22.92 11.48
N ALA A 124 -11.72 23.09 12.24
CA ALA A 124 -10.65 23.98 11.87
C ALA A 124 -9.94 23.36 10.65
N THR A 125 -10.14 23.97 9.48
CA THR A 125 -9.25 23.82 8.34
C THR A 125 -7.86 24.27 8.80
N GLN A 126 -7.01 23.34 9.24
CA GLN A 126 -5.66 23.66 9.66
C GLN A 126 -4.85 24.07 8.42
N THR A 127 -4.56 25.37 8.33
CA THR A 127 -3.76 26.01 7.28
C THR A 127 -2.27 26.11 7.63
N GLY A 128 -1.82 25.44 8.69
CA GLY A 128 -0.40 25.34 9.05
C GLY A 128 0.34 24.26 8.25
N PRO A 129 1.68 24.40 8.05
CA PRO A 129 2.48 23.34 7.44
C PRO A 129 2.38 22.06 8.26
N SER A 130 2.40 20.90 7.59
CA SER A 130 2.35 19.60 8.25
C SER A 130 3.52 19.49 9.26
N PRO A 131 3.32 18.91 10.47
CA PRO A 131 4.43 18.60 11.38
C PRO A 131 5.46 17.65 10.75
N TYR A 132 5.15 17.05 9.60
CA TYR A 132 6.02 16.18 8.84
C TYR A 132 6.63 16.85 7.60
N ALA A 133 6.48 18.17 7.40
CA ALA A 133 6.96 18.90 6.22
C ALA A 133 8.46 18.68 5.93
N ASP A 134 9.26 18.58 6.99
CA ASP A 134 10.71 18.41 6.89
C ASP A 134 11.15 16.95 6.80
N VAL A 135 10.22 15.98 6.79
CA VAL A 135 10.58 14.56 6.69
C VAL A 135 11.16 14.26 5.31
N ARG A 136 12.37 13.70 5.30
CA ARG A 136 13.14 13.23 4.14
C ARG A 136 13.53 11.78 4.42
N ALA A 137 12.65 10.87 4.08
CA ALA A 137 12.73 9.48 4.51
C ALA A 137 13.14 8.52 3.39
N THR A 138 13.56 7.33 3.79
CA THR A 138 13.68 6.18 2.89
C THR A 138 13.40 4.89 3.63
N TRP A 139 12.96 3.85 2.91
CA TRP A 139 12.96 2.49 3.43
C TRP A 139 14.34 1.85 3.30
N LEU A 140 14.71 1.02 4.27
CA LEU A 140 15.89 0.17 4.22
C LEU A 140 15.42 -1.29 4.30
N SER A 141 15.50 -2.00 3.17
CA SER A 141 15.02 -3.37 3.05
C SER A 141 15.96 -4.37 3.73
N ARG A 142 15.40 -5.52 4.14
CA ARG A 142 16.18 -6.63 4.70
C ARG A 142 17.31 -7.12 3.77
N TYR A 143 17.13 -6.96 2.46
CA TYR A 143 18.14 -7.35 1.46
C TYR A 143 19.37 -6.42 1.45
N ASP A 144 19.28 -5.29 2.16
CA ASP A 144 20.32 -4.27 2.28
C ASP A 144 20.76 -4.08 3.74
N HIS A 145 20.38 -5.01 4.61
CA HIS A 145 20.88 -5.00 5.97
C HIS A 145 22.40 -5.15 5.98
N ALA A 146 23.03 -4.21 6.65
CA ALA A 146 24.41 -4.30 7.03
C ALA A 146 24.68 -5.62 7.77
N THR A 147 25.88 -6.14 7.59
CA THR A 147 26.37 -7.36 8.26
C THR A 147 27.12 -7.05 9.55
N SER A 148 27.43 -5.77 9.80
CA SER A 148 28.12 -5.30 11.00
C SER A 148 27.69 -3.89 11.38
N HIS A 149 27.95 -3.51 12.63
CA HIS A 149 27.72 -2.15 13.13
C HIS A 149 28.52 -1.09 12.34
N ALA A 150 29.77 -1.38 11.98
CA ALA A 150 30.60 -0.46 11.20
C ALA A 150 30.03 -0.19 9.79
N GLU A 151 29.45 -1.21 9.16
CA GLU A 151 28.76 -1.07 7.88
C GLU A 151 27.46 -0.26 8.04
N THR A 152 26.70 -0.46 9.13
CA THR A 152 25.55 0.40 9.46
C THR A 152 25.97 1.87 9.57
N ALA A 153 27.06 2.15 10.30
CA ALA A 153 27.58 3.52 10.46
C ALA A 153 27.94 4.16 9.12
N ALA A 154 28.62 3.43 8.23
CA ALA A 154 28.99 3.91 6.89
C ALA A 154 27.75 4.15 6.00
N ASN A 155 26.78 3.25 6.02
CA ASN A 155 25.53 3.40 5.29
C ASN A 155 24.76 4.63 5.77
N PHE A 156 24.69 4.85 7.08
CA PHE A 156 23.97 5.98 7.66
C PHE A 156 24.69 7.30 7.38
N ALA A 157 26.03 7.32 7.42
CA ALA A 157 26.81 8.49 7.01
C ALA A 157 26.53 8.87 5.55
N THR A 158 26.41 7.87 4.68
CA THR A 158 25.99 8.08 3.29
C THR A 158 24.59 8.67 3.22
N LEU A 159 23.60 8.07 3.89
CA LEU A 159 22.23 8.58 3.91
C LEU A 159 22.15 10.02 4.47
N LYS A 160 22.88 10.32 5.55
CA LYS A 160 22.93 11.66 6.12
C LYS A 160 23.50 12.68 5.15
N ALA A 161 24.59 12.35 4.46
CA ALA A 161 25.17 13.19 3.42
C ALA A 161 24.21 13.44 2.24
N LYS A 162 23.20 12.58 2.08
CA LYS A 162 22.12 12.72 1.10
C LYS A 162 20.95 13.55 1.59
N GLY A 163 20.98 14.05 2.83
CA GLY A 163 19.88 14.82 3.43
C GLY A 163 18.76 13.94 4.01
N ILE A 164 18.93 12.62 4.06
CA ILE A 164 17.98 11.73 4.73
C ILE A 164 18.02 12.00 6.23
N ASN A 165 16.84 12.19 6.82
CA ASN A 165 16.66 12.40 8.25
C ASN A 165 15.74 11.35 8.89
N ARG A 166 15.24 10.38 8.13
CA ARG A 166 14.44 9.27 8.64
C ARG A 166 14.65 7.98 7.84
N VAL A 167 14.68 6.85 8.54
CA VAL A 167 14.75 5.52 7.93
C VAL A 167 13.66 4.61 8.49
N TYR A 168 12.87 4.01 7.59
CA TYR A 168 11.99 2.88 7.90
C TYR A 168 12.77 1.58 7.66
N LEU A 169 13.33 1.02 8.74
CA LEU A 169 14.20 -0.15 8.69
C LEU A 169 13.38 -1.43 8.80
N ASN A 170 13.47 -2.33 7.83
CA ASN A 170 12.81 -3.63 7.90
C ASN A 170 13.31 -4.41 9.13
N VAL A 171 12.45 -4.79 10.06
CA VAL A 171 12.85 -5.56 11.24
C VAL A 171 12.20 -6.93 11.32
N TRP A 172 11.18 -7.19 10.49
CA TRP A 172 10.46 -8.45 10.52
C TRP A 172 9.90 -8.81 9.14
N ALA A 173 10.32 -9.98 8.66
CA ALA A 173 9.84 -10.52 7.41
C ALA A 173 10.08 -12.03 7.31
N SER A 174 9.14 -12.79 6.74
CA SER A 174 9.26 -14.23 6.48
C SER A 174 9.66 -15.10 7.68
N GLY A 175 9.21 -14.72 8.89
CA GLY A 175 9.57 -15.45 10.11
C GLY A 175 10.99 -15.21 10.61
N GLN A 176 11.66 -14.18 10.10
CA GLN A 176 12.96 -13.71 10.59
C GLN A 176 12.79 -12.33 11.21
N ILE A 177 13.50 -12.10 12.33
CA ILE A 177 13.55 -10.80 13.01
C ILE A 177 14.99 -10.28 13.05
N TYR A 178 15.12 -8.95 13.00
CA TYR A 178 16.40 -8.24 13.04
C TYR A 178 16.53 -7.35 14.29
N PHE A 179 15.88 -7.78 15.37
CA PHE A 179 15.82 -7.15 16.68
C PHE A 179 15.43 -8.19 17.73
N HIS A 180 15.72 -7.93 19.00
CA HIS A 180 15.33 -8.79 20.12
C HIS A 180 13.85 -8.63 20.45
N SER A 181 13.09 -9.73 20.42
CA SER A 181 11.67 -9.76 20.77
C SER A 181 11.32 -11.01 21.58
N PRO A 182 11.11 -10.86 22.91
CA PRO A 182 10.53 -11.91 23.75
C PRO A 182 9.18 -12.42 23.24
N THR A 183 8.36 -11.55 22.63
CA THR A 183 7.09 -11.94 22.01
C THR A 183 7.31 -12.92 20.86
N PHE A 184 8.27 -12.66 19.97
CA PHE A 184 8.60 -13.62 18.90
C PHE A 184 9.13 -14.93 19.47
N GLU A 185 10.06 -14.85 20.42
CA GLU A 185 10.69 -16.02 21.05
C GLU A 185 9.69 -16.87 21.85
N SER A 186 8.58 -16.29 22.33
CA SER A 186 7.51 -17.04 23.01
C SER A 186 6.84 -18.12 22.15
N LEU A 187 7.00 -18.03 20.82
CA LEU A 187 6.58 -19.08 19.90
C LEU A 187 7.47 -20.34 19.97
N GLY A 188 8.57 -20.30 20.73
CA GLY A 188 9.59 -21.35 20.75
C GLY A 188 10.48 -21.35 19.51
N ILE A 189 10.64 -20.19 18.86
CA ILE A 189 11.39 -20.03 17.62
C ILE A 189 12.57 -19.10 17.84
N HIS A 190 13.77 -19.56 17.48
CA HIS A 190 14.96 -18.72 17.40
C HIS A 190 15.03 -18.04 16.03
N GLY A 191 14.29 -16.95 15.86
CA GLY A 191 14.18 -16.23 14.57
C GLY A 191 15.14 -15.05 14.41
N LEU A 192 15.91 -14.71 15.45
CA LEU A 192 16.85 -13.60 15.41
C LEU A 192 18.00 -13.90 14.47
N VAL A 193 18.10 -13.13 13.38
CA VAL A 193 19.22 -13.23 12.44
C VAL A 193 20.42 -12.42 12.94
N ARG A 194 20.17 -11.21 13.44
CA ARG A 194 21.15 -10.23 13.96
C ARG A 194 20.42 -8.98 14.47
N ASP A 195 21.04 -8.24 15.39
CA ASP A 195 20.46 -7.02 15.96
C ASP A 195 20.75 -5.76 15.12
N VAL A 196 20.20 -5.72 13.90
CA VAL A 196 20.39 -4.55 13.00
C VAL A 196 19.64 -3.34 13.52
N LEU A 197 18.51 -3.53 14.21
CA LEU A 197 17.77 -2.42 14.82
C LEU A 197 18.61 -1.69 15.88
N GLY A 198 19.33 -2.43 16.73
CA GLY A 198 20.23 -1.84 17.73
C GLY A 198 21.29 -0.94 17.12
N TRP A 199 22.00 -1.44 16.11
CA TRP A 199 23.00 -0.67 15.37
C TRP A 199 22.39 0.57 14.70
N ALA A 200 21.22 0.41 14.08
CA ALA A 200 20.54 1.51 13.40
C ALA A 200 20.11 2.61 14.36
N VAL A 201 19.52 2.26 15.52
CA VAL A 201 19.11 3.23 16.54
C VAL A 201 20.33 3.99 17.09
N GLU A 202 21.43 3.29 17.36
CA GLU A 202 22.67 3.93 17.82
C GLU A 202 23.22 4.93 16.79
N GLU A 203 23.38 4.51 15.53
CA GLU A 203 23.92 5.35 14.47
C GLU A 203 22.97 6.47 14.05
N GLY A 204 21.66 6.20 14.03
CA GLY A 204 20.65 7.20 13.76
C GLY A 204 20.71 8.35 14.75
N ARG A 205 20.86 8.05 16.05
CA ARG A 205 21.02 9.07 17.09
C ARG A 205 22.28 9.91 16.92
N LYS A 206 23.41 9.31 16.54
CA LYS A 206 24.67 10.04 16.29
C LYS A 206 24.53 11.04 15.14
N GLN A 207 23.69 10.74 14.16
CA GLN A 207 23.62 11.48 12.90
C GLN A 207 22.34 12.34 12.76
N GLY A 208 21.45 12.30 13.75
CA GLY A 208 20.14 12.95 13.68
C GLY A 208 19.27 12.37 12.57
N ILE A 209 19.25 11.03 12.46
CA ILE A 209 18.33 10.27 11.61
C ILE A 209 17.36 9.52 12.53
N GLU A 210 16.07 9.77 12.36
CA GLU A 210 15.02 9.05 13.06
C GLU A 210 14.87 7.62 12.53
N ILE A 211 14.82 6.65 13.44
CA ILE A 211 14.70 5.23 13.08
C ILE A 211 13.31 4.71 13.43
N TRP A 212 12.68 4.12 12.42
CA TRP A 212 11.36 3.51 12.53
C TRP A 212 11.47 2.03 12.21
N ALA A 213 11.07 1.17 13.13
CA ALA A 213 11.10 -0.28 12.93
C ALA A 213 9.92 -0.71 12.05
N TRP A 214 10.20 -1.13 10.82
CA TRP A 214 9.23 -1.51 9.81
C TRP A 214 8.95 -3.02 9.84
N PHE A 215 7.71 -3.37 10.17
CA PHE A 215 7.18 -4.72 10.26
C PHE A 215 6.62 -5.15 8.91
N GLU A 216 7.50 -5.33 7.91
CA GLU A 216 7.15 -5.60 6.51
C GLU A 216 6.13 -6.71 6.36
N TYR A 217 6.28 -7.86 7.03
CA TYR A 217 5.33 -8.95 6.75
C TYR A 217 3.92 -8.66 7.26
N GLY A 218 3.70 -7.73 8.21
CA GLY A 218 2.37 -7.38 8.71
C GLY A 218 1.52 -8.60 9.11
N LEU A 219 0.59 -9.01 8.25
CA LEU A 219 -0.25 -10.20 8.43
C LEU A 219 0.16 -11.40 7.55
N LYS A 220 1.21 -11.30 6.74
CA LYS A 220 1.77 -12.43 5.99
C LYS A 220 2.46 -13.43 6.92
N ALA A 221 2.16 -14.71 6.74
CA ALA A 221 2.85 -15.82 7.40
C ALA A 221 4.05 -16.32 6.59
N CYS A 222 3.85 -16.59 5.30
CA CYS A 222 4.91 -17.03 4.39
C CYS A 222 4.53 -16.80 2.92
N TRP A 223 5.53 -16.87 2.06
CA TRP A 223 5.37 -17.01 0.61
C TRP A 223 5.45 -18.49 0.22
N GLY A 224 4.65 -18.93 -0.74
CA GLY A 224 4.73 -20.27 -1.33
C GLY A 224 3.38 -21.00 -1.45
N SER A 225 3.43 -22.24 -1.91
CA SER A 225 2.25 -23.08 -2.21
C SER A 225 1.60 -23.73 -0.98
N SER A 226 2.12 -23.49 0.22
CA SER A 226 1.69 -24.16 1.46
C SER A 226 1.81 -23.21 2.66
N PRO A 227 0.96 -23.32 3.70
CA PRO A 227 1.11 -22.51 4.91
C PRO A 227 2.29 -22.96 5.79
N THR A 228 2.92 -24.07 5.44
CA THR A 228 3.94 -24.76 6.26
C THR A 228 5.33 -24.74 5.60
N VAL A 229 5.77 -23.57 5.13
CA VAL A 229 7.04 -23.38 4.39
C VAL A 229 8.22 -23.03 5.32
N THR A 230 8.00 -22.24 6.36
CA THR A 230 9.06 -21.82 7.31
C THR A 230 8.77 -22.34 8.71
N VAL A 231 9.78 -22.33 9.60
CA VAL A 231 9.57 -22.70 11.02
C VAL A 231 8.47 -21.82 11.65
N PHE A 232 8.48 -20.53 11.32
CA PHE A 232 7.44 -19.59 11.74
C PHE A 232 6.07 -19.95 11.17
N SER A 233 5.96 -20.14 9.85
CA SER A 233 4.67 -20.41 9.23
C SER A 233 4.09 -21.75 9.68
N ASN A 234 4.93 -22.77 9.88
CA ASN A 234 4.58 -24.04 10.52
C ASN A 234 3.96 -23.83 11.89
N LYS A 235 4.61 -23.02 12.73
CA LYS A 235 4.16 -22.75 14.09
C LYS A 235 2.82 -22.03 14.10
N VAL A 236 2.68 -20.92 13.38
CA VAL A 236 1.41 -20.16 13.37
C VAL A 236 0.27 -20.96 12.71
N ASN A 237 0.57 -21.80 11.71
CA ASN A 237 -0.41 -22.75 11.18
C ASN A 237 -0.87 -23.77 12.23
N SER A 238 0.06 -24.32 13.03
CA SER A 238 -0.29 -25.25 14.13
C SER A 238 -1.12 -24.60 15.25
N LEU A 239 -1.04 -23.27 15.38
CA LEU A 239 -1.84 -22.50 16.33
C LEU A 239 -3.22 -22.11 15.76
N GLY A 240 -3.54 -22.47 14.51
CA GLY A 240 -4.78 -22.09 13.86
C GLY A 240 -4.85 -20.59 13.52
N TRP A 241 -3.70 -19.93 13.35
CA TRP A 241 -3.64 -18.48 13.09
C TRP A 241 -3.77 -18.12 11.61
N ILE A 242 -3.76 -19.10 10.71
CA ILE A 242 -3.82 -18.86 9.25
C ILE A 242 -5.26 -18.62 8.80
N LYS A 243 -5.49 -17.49 8.13
CA LYS A 243 -6.76 -17.18 7.46
C LYS A 243 -6.91 -17.93 6.15
N GLY A 244 -5.84 -17.96 5.35
CA GLY A 244 -5.85 -18.59 4.03
C GLY A 244 -4.76 -18.05 3.11
N GLN A 245 -4.82 -18.47 1.84
CA GLN A 245 -3.90 -18.03 0.79
C GLN A 245 -4.56 -16.97 -0.09
N ALA A 246 -3.81 -15.91 -0.39
CA ALA A 246 -4.19 -14.93 -1.40
C ALA A 246 -2.94 -14.51 -2.19
N GLY A 247 -3.03 -14.66 -3.53
CA GLY A 247 -1.86 -14.60 -4.39
C GLY A 247 -0.84 -15.69 -4.01
N GLU A 248 0.43 -15.31 -3.93
CA GLU A 248 1.52 -16.23 -3.59
C GLU A 248 1.80 -16.30 -2.08
N TYR A 249 0.98 -15.66 -1.24
CA TYR A 249 1.20 -15.55 0.19
C TYR A 249 0.09 -16.22 1.01
N TRP A 250 0.50 -16.76 2.15
CA TRP A 250 -0.40 -17.20 3.22
C TRP A 250 -0.50 -16.10 4.28
N TRP A 251 -1.72 -15.83 4.71
CA TRP A 251 -2.05 -14.70 5.59
C TRP A 251 -2.55 -15.21 6.94
N MET A 252 -2.10 -14.57 8.01
CA MET A 252 -2.61 -14.72 9.36
C MET A 252 -3.95 -13.99 9.50
N ASP A 253 -4.80 -14.45 10.42
CA ASP A 253 -6.15 -13.93 10.57
C ASP A 253 -6.20 -12.65 11.42
N ALA A 254 -6.47 -11.51 10.77
CA ALA A 254 -6.78 -10.24 11.41
C ALA A 254 -7.98 -10.29 12.38
N GLY A 255 -8.88 -11.28 12.26
CA GLY A 255 -9.97 -11.51 13.21
C GLY A 255 -9.56 -12.29 14.46
N ASN A 256 -8.34 -12.84 14.49
CA ASN A 256 -7.81 -13.59 15.63
C ASN A 256 -7.00 -12.66 16.54
N THR A 257 -7.50 -12.40 17.75
CA THR A 257 -6.82 -11.50 18.71
C THR A 257 -5.44 -11.99 19.13
N GLN A 258 -5.16 -13.31 19.09
CA GLN A 258 -3.81 -13.82 19.40
C GLN A 258 -2.79 -13.42 18.33
N VAL A 259 -3.20 -13.34 17.06
CA VAL A 259 -2.37 -12.81 15.97
C VAL A 259 -2.07 -11.34 16.19
N LEU A 260 -3.09 -10.57 16.58
CA LEU A 260 -2.95 -9.13 16.83
C LEU A 260 -2.10 -8.85 18.07
N ASP A 261 -2.27 -9.62 19.14
CA ASP A 261 -1.45 -9.53 20.35
C ASP A 261 0.00 -9.91 20.07
N PHE A 262 0.24 -10.91 19.21
CA PHE A 262 1.58 -11.27 18.76
C PHE A 262 2.24 -10.12 17.99
N LEU A 263 1.56 -9.55 16.99
CA LEU A 263 2.09 -8.45 16.19
C LEU A 263 2.34 -7.19 17.04
N ALA A 264 1.35 -6.78 17.85
CA ALA A 264 1.47 -5.64 18.74
C ALA A 264 2.55 -5.86 19.81
N GLY A 265 2.68 -7.08 20.34
CA GLY A 265 3.71 -7.43 21.31
C GLY A 265 5.12 -7.30 20.73
N MET A 266 5.35 -7.77 19.49
CA MET A 266 6.62 -7.54 18.81
C MET A 266 6.92 -6.04 18.59
N MET A 267 5.92 -5.26 18.21
CA MET A 267 6.05 -3.81 18.06
C MET A 267 6.36 -3.13 19.40
N GLN A 268 5.75 -3.59 20.49
CA GLN A 268 6.02 -3.09 21.84
C GLN A 268 7.42 -3.50 22.33
N ASP A 269 7.88 -4.70 22.03
CA ASP A 269 9.24 -5.15 22.34
C ASP A 269 10.29 -4.24 21.69
N ALA A 270 10.05 -3.78 20.46
CA ALA A 270 10.93 -2.83 19.79
C ALA A 270 11.05 -1.50 20.57
N PHE A 271 9.96 -0.98 21.15
CA PHE A 271 10.05 0.20 22.02
C PHE A 271 10.76 -0.09 23.34
N ASN A 272 10.44 -1.22 23.97
CA ASN A 272 10.99 -1.59 25.28
C ASN A 272 12.50 -1.81 25.23
N ASN A 273 13.00 -2.42 24.15
CA ASN A 273 14.38 -2.86 24.04
C ASN A 273 15.30 -1.81 23.40
N TYR A 274 14.77 -0.81 22.70
CA TYR A 274 15.57 0.14 21.91
C TYR A 274 15.28 1.61 22.25
N PRO A 275 15.83 2.14 23.35
CA PRO A 275 15.70 3.55 23.71
C PRO A 275 16.23 4.49 22.62
N GLY A 276 15.35 5.36 22.13
CA GLY A 276 15.63 6.30 21.05
C GLY A 276 15.10 5.86 19.68
N LEU A 277 14.42 4.70 19.59
CA LEU A 277 13.56 4.38 18.47
C LEU A 277 12.47 5.46 18.32
N ALA A 278 12.31 6.02 17.12
CA ALA A 278 11.34 7.08 16.87
C ALA A 278 9.91 6.55 16.70
N GLY A 279 9.76 5.34 16.14
CA GLY A 279 8.47 4.71 15.97
C GLY A 279 8.54 3.31 15.38
N VAL A 280 7.37 2.74 15.11
CA VAL A 280 7.19 1.46 14.40
C VAL A 280 6.28 1.68 13.19
N GLN A 281 6.43 0.90 12.13
CA GLN A 281 5.62 1.00 10.92
C GLN A 281 5.03 -0.35 10.51
N LEU A 282 3.74 -0.33 10.18
CA LEU A 282 3.06 -1.35 9.39
C LEU A 282 2.99 -0.86 7.94
N ASP A 283 3.22 -1.72 6.95
CA ASP A 283 3.08 -1.37 5.53
C ASP A 283 1.81 -1.97 4.90
N ASP A 284 1.82 -2.09 3.57
CA ASP A 284 0.75 -2.64 2.75
C ASP A 284 0.52 -4.15 2.96
N HIS A 285 1.28 -4.80 3.84
CA HIS A 285 1.03 -6.17 4.25
C HIS A 285 0.25 -6.29 5.57
N PHE A 286 -0.09 -5.18 6.24
CA PHE A 286 -1.12 -5.20 7.28
C PHE A 286 -2.52 -5.07 6.64
N VAL A 287 -2.91 -6.12 5.94
CA VAL A 287 -4.15 -6.17 5.13
C VAL A 287 -4.78 -7.56 5.16
N GLN A 288 -6.04 -7.66 4.72
CA GLN A 288 -6.67 -8.93 4.35
C GLN A 288 -7.15 -8.84 2.90
N PRO A 289 -6.44 -9.44 1.93
CA PRO A 289 -6.86 -9.42 0.53
C PRO A 289 -8.30 -9.89 0.33
N TRP A 290 -9.00 -9.30 -0.65
CA TRP A 290 -10.41 -9.61 -0.93
C TRP A 290 -10.68 -11.10 -1.19
N GLN A 291 -9.68 -11.84 -1.68
CA GLN A 291 -9.76 -13.30 -1.89
C GLN A 291 -10.00 -14.08 -0.59
N LEU A 292 -9.71 -13.50 0.57
CA LEU A 292 -9.93 -14.10 1.89
C LEU A 292 -11.31 -13.78 2.48
N GLY A 293 -12.07 -12.91 1.83
CA GLY A 293 -13.39 -12.44 2.24
C GLY A 293 -13.63 -10.99 1.81
N THR A 294 -14.86 -10.69 1.38
CA THR A 294 -15.27 -9.35 0.92
C THR A 294 -15.95 -8.51 2.01
N ASP A 295 -16.19 -9.09 3.18
CA ASP A 295 -16.83 -8.49 4.36
C ASP A 295 -15.83 -8.20 5.49
N LEU A 296 -14.54 -8.05 5.16
CA LEU A 296 -13.46 -7.95 6.15
C LEU A 296 -13.07 -6.51 6.53
N VAL A 297 -13.75 -5.48 6.00
CA VAL A 297 -13.43 -4.07 6.28
C VAL A 297 -13.57 -3.74 7.77
N ALA A 298 -14.63 -4.22 8.42
CA ALA A 298 -14.81 -4.04 9.86
C ALA A 298 -13.74 -4.80 10.65
N THR A 299 -13.39 -6.01 10.21
CA THR A 299 -12.31 -6.82 10.80
C THR A 299 -10.98 -6.08 10.77
N MET A 300 -10.60 -5.50 9.62
CA MET A 300 -9.35 -4.74 9.51
C MET A 300 -9.37 -3.46 10.35
N THR A 301 -10.52 -2.79 10.45
CA THR A 301 -10.66 -1.60 11.31
C THR A 301 -10.48 -1.97 12.79
N ASN A 302 -11.06 -3.09 13.22
CA ASN A 302 -10.88 -3.61 14.58
C ASN A 302 -9.44 -4.04 14.83
N ALA A 303 -8.78 -4.68 13.85
CA ALA A 303 -7.39 -5.05 13.93
C ALA A 303 -6.48 -3.82 14.10
N ALA A 304 -6.68 -2.77 13.31
CA ALA A 304 -5.93 -1.51 13.45
C ALA A 304 -6.10 -0.89 14.84
N ARG A 305 -7.34 -0.78 15.34
CA ARG A 305 -7.62 -0.28 16.70
C ARG A 305 -7.01 -1.15 17.79
N HIS A 306 -6.99 -2.47 17.62
CA HIS A 306 -6.34 -3.39 18.56
C HIS A 306 -4.84 -3.13 18.65
N ILE A 307 -4.14 -3.05 17.51
CA ILE A 307 -2.71 -2.74 17.50
C ILE A 307 -2.44 -1.39 18.19
N LEU A 308 -3.18 -0.35 17.80
CA LEU A 308 -3.02 1.00 18.35
C LEU A 308 -3.32 1.08 19.85
N GLY A 309 -4.23 0.26 20.36
CA GLY A 309 -4.53 0.18 21.79
C GLY A 309 -3.49 -0.59 22.62
N ARG A 310 -2.61 -1.36 21.96
CA ARG A 310 -1.62 -2.23 22.62
C ARG A 310 -0.19 -1.72 22.52
N VAL A 311 0.12 -0.89 21.52
CA VAL A 311 1.43 -0.28 21.32
C VAL A 311 1.46 1.11 21.92
N SER A 312 2.34 1.35 22.90
CA SER A 312 2.40 2.62 23.64
C SER A 312 3.09 3.76 22.87
N GLY A 313 3.83 3.43 21.80
CA GLY A 313 4.63 4.38 21.03
C GLY A 313 3.96 4.83 19.73
N ARG A 314 4.73 5.55 18.90
CA ARG A 314 4.25 6.08 17.61
C ARG A 314 4.14 4.96 16.59
N VAL A 315 2.95 4.78 16.01
CA VAL A 315 2.69 3.80 14.95
C VAL A 315 2.43 4.51 13.62
N SER A 316 3.21 4.17 12.60
CA SER A 316 3.08 4.64 11.21
C SER A 316 2.38 3.55 10.38
N LEU A 317 1.56 3.96 9.41
CA LEU A 317 0.99 3.06 8.40
C LEU A 317 1.49 3.49 7.01
N SER A 318 2.05 2.56 6.23
CA SER A 318 2.35 2.76 4.82
C SER A 318 1.35 2.00 3.94
N PRO A 319 0.17 2.55 3.66
CA PRO A 319 -0.88 1.83 2.96
C PRO A 319 -0.76 1.93 1.44
N ILE A 320 -1.55 1.10 0.76
CA ILE A 320 -1.73 1.13 -0.70
C ILE A 320 -2.47 2.40 -1.11
N ALA A 321 -2.01 3.04 -2.18
CA ALA A 321 -2.57 4.28 -2.70
C ALA A 321 -2.97 4.19 -4.19
N PRO A 322 -4.07 4.88 -4.60
CA PRO A 322 -4.98 5.68 -3.78
C PRO A 322 -5.86 4.83 -2.82
N PRO A 323 -6.51 5.43 -1.80
CA PRO A 323 -7.23 4.68 -0.77
C PRO A 323 -8.29 3.71 -1.29
N THR A 324 -8.92 4.03 -2.42
CA THR A 324 -9.91 3.15 -3.05
C THR A 324 -9.33 1.79 -3.42
N LEU A 325 -8.07 1.70 -3.87
CA LEU A 325 -7.43 0.43 -4.18
C LEU A 325 -7.16 -0.41 -2.93
N SER A 326 -6.82 0.24 -1.82
CA SER A 326 -6.66 -0.43 -0.53
C SER A 326 -7.98 -0.98 -0.01
N LEU A 327 -9.06 -0.21 -0.15
CA LEU A 327 -10.38 -0.66 0.26
C LEU A 327 -10.86 -1.85 -0.56
N THR A 328 -10.84 -1.73 -1.89
CA THR A 328 -11.45 -2.73 -2.77
C THR A 328 -10.67 -4.05 -2.84
N ASN A 329 -9.34 -3.98 -2.83
CA ASN A 329 -8.51 -5.17 -3.01
C ASN A 329 -8.04 -5.78 -1.69
N TYR A 330 -8.06 -5.03 -0.59
CA TYR A 330 -7.34 -5.38 0.64
C TYR A 330 -8.15 -5.17 1.92
N ASN A 331 -9.44 -4.83 1.79
CA ASN A 331 -10.35 -4.59 2.92
C ASN A 331 -9.85 -3.52 3.91
N VAL A 332 -8.96 -2.62 3.50
CA VAL A 332 -8.37 -1.59 4.37
C VAL A 332 -8.87 -0.20 3.97
N ASP A 333 -9.77 0.35 4.78
CA ASP A 333 -10.28 1.73 4.66
C ASP A 333 -9.42 2.72 5.46
N TRP A 334 -8.14 2.82 5.10
CA TRP A 334 -7.23 3.71 5.80
C TRP A 334 -7.59 5.20 5.65
N ALA A 335 -8.39 5.56 4.64
CA ALA A 335 -8.87 6.93 4.50
C ALA A 335 -9.89 7.29 5.58
N SER A 336 -10.82 6.39 5.91
CA SER A 336 -11.69 6.58 7.09
C SER A 336 -10.88 6.61 8.38
N TRP A 337 -9.90 5.71 8.53
CA TRP A 337 -9.02 5.71 9.70
C TRP A 337 -8.29 7.04 9.91
N ALA A 338 -7.82 7.65 8.81
CA ALA A 338 -7.14 8.94 8.84
C ALA A 338 -8.08 10.09 9.17
N ARG A 339 -9.29 10.12 8.58
CA ARG A 339 -10.30 11.16 8.86
C ARG A 339 -10.84 11.10 10.28
N GLU A 340 -11.00 9.89 10.82
CA GLU A 340 -11.47 9.64 12.19
C GLU A 340 -10.35 9.76 13.23
N ASP A 341 -9.10 9.93 12.78
CA ASP A 341 -7.90 9.96 13.61
C ASP A 341 -7.83 8.82 14.65
N ILE A 342 -7.91 7.56 14.18
CA ILE A 342 -7.99 6.40 15.09
C ILE A 342 -6.71 6.13 15.91
N GLY A 343 -5.64 6.93 15.72
CA GLY A 343 -4.42 6.88 16.53
C GLY A 343 -3.11 6.65 15.78
N PHE A 344 -3.13 6.44 14.46
CA PHE A 344 -1.88 6.40 13.68
C PHE A 344 -1.17 7.76 13.77
N HIS A 345 0.14 7.72 13.99
CA HIS A 345 0.98 8.92 14.07
C HIS A 345 1.06 9.60 12.71
N GLU A 346 1.28 8.80 11.67
CA GLU A 346 1.43 9.25 10.29
C GLU A 346 0.96 8.19 9.30
N TYR A 347 0.69 8.65 8.07
CA TYR A 347 0.36 7.82 6.92
C TYR A 347 1.40 8.06 5.81
N VAL A 348 2.00 6.98 5.34
CA VAL A 348 3.08 6.96 4.35
C VAL A 348 2.60 6.24 3.08
N PRO A 349 1.57 6.76 2.37
CA PRO A 349 0.92 6.04 1.28
C PRO A 349 1.88 5.78 0.11
N GLN A 350 1.84 4.57 -0.43
CA GLN A 350 2.73 4.13 -1.50
C GLN A 350 2.25 4.64 -2.87
N ILE A 351 2.52 5.92 -3.18
CA ILE A 351 2.18 6.53 -4.48
C ILE A 351 3.29 6.22 -5.50
N TYR A 352 3.46 4.93 -5.78
CA TYR A 352 4.55 4.45 -6.61
C TYR A 352 4.22 4.58 -8.10
N ARG A 353 4.61 5.73 -8.68
CA ARG A 353 4.40 6.06 -10.10
C ARG A 353 5.73 6.37 -10.79
N GLU A 354 5.78 6.09 -12.08
CA GLU A 354 6.96 6.36 -12.92
C GLU A 354 7.05 7.82 -13.36
N TYR A 355 5.90 8.47 -13.55
CA TYR A 355 5.79 9.83 -14.08
C TYR A 355 5.24 10.80 -13.04
N ALA A 356 5.84 11.98 -12.93
CA ALA A 356 5.43 13.01 -11.97
C ALA A 356 3.97 13.46 -12.17
N SER A 357 3.47 13.50 -13.41
CA SER A 357 2.07 13.85 -13.69
C SER A 357 1.07 12.87 -13.07
N VAL A 358 1.38 11.57 -13.11
CA VAL A 358 0.53 10.53 -12.53
C VAL A 358 0.66 10.52 -11.01
N PHE A 359 1.87 10.72 -10.48
CA PHE A 359 2.07 10.94 -9.05
C PHE A 359 1.25 12.12 -8.53
N ASN A 360 1.27 13.26 -9.23
CA ASN A 360 0.53 14.47 -8.86
C ASN A 360 -0.98 14.20 -8.76
N ALA A 361 -1.55 13.52 -9.76
CA ALA A 361 -2.97 13.20 -9.78
C ALA A 361 -3.37 12.28 -8.62
N ASP A 362 -2.54 11.29 -8.28
CA ASP A 362 -2.82 10.41 -7.15
C ASP A 362 -2.57 11.08 -5.78
N LEU A 363 -1.58 11.98 -5.70
CA LEU A 363 -1.38 12.81 -4.51
C LEU A 363 -2.58 13.71 -4.26
N ASP A 364 -3.15 14.34 -5.30
CA ASP A 364 -4.37 15.15 -5.17
C ASP A 364 -5.53 14.32 -4.61
N ARG A 365 -5.72 13.09 -5.11
CA ARG A 365 -6.75 12.17 -4.61
C ARG A 365 -6.52 11.77 -3.16
N VAL A 366 -5.27 11.49 -2.79
CA VAL A 366 -4.90 11.16 -1.42
C VAL A 366 -5.19 12.35 -0.50
N ILE A 367 -4.70 13.54 -0.82
CA ILE A 367 -4.90 14.76 -0.03
C ILE A 367 -6.40 15.07 0.10
N ALA A 368 -7.17 14.95 -0.97
CA ALA A 368 -8.61 15.15 -0.92
C ALA A 368 -9.32 14.13 0.00
N ALA A 369 -8.82 12.90 0.09
CA ALA A 369 -9.42 11.84 0.90
C ALA A 369 -9.06 11.90 2.39
N VAL A 370 -7.84 12.34 2.73
CA VAL A 370 -7.29 12.21 4.10
C VAL A 370 -6.67 13.47 4.69
N GLY A 371 -6.56 14.55 3.90
CA GLY A 371 -5.83 15.76 4.29
C GLY A 371 -4.31 15.60 4.25
N LYS A 372 -3.60 16.60 4.78
CA LYS A 372 -2.13 16.71 4.70
C LYS A 372 -1.40 16.52 6.03
N THR A 373 -2.10 16.74 7.16
CA THR A 373 -1.49 16.92 8.49
C THR A 373 -0.66 15.74 8.99
N LYS A 374 -0.95 14.53 8.51
CA LYS A 374 -0.24 13.30 8.89
C LYS A 374 0.43 12.59 7.72
N LEU A 375 0.60 13.29 6.59
CA LEU A 375 0.96 12.68 5.32
C LEU A 375 2.47 12.77 5.03
N VAL A 376 3.06 11.64 4.65
CA VAL A 376 4.45 11.53 4.14
C VAL A 376 4.43 10.62 2.91
N PRO A 377 4.09 11.09 1.69
CA PRO A 377 3.94 10.21 0.53
C PRO A 377 5.18 9.39 0.20
N GLY A 378 4.96 8.11 -0.10
CA GLY A 378 5.96 7.19 -0.62
C GLY A 378 6.18 7.38 -2.12
N LEU A 379 7.42 7.65 -2.53
CA LEU A 379 7.83 7.91 -3.91
C LEU A 379 8.57 6.70 -4.46
N ARG A 380 8.22 6.26 -5.68
CA ARG A 380 8.98 5.21 -6.36
C ARG A 380 10.26 5.78 -6.94
N CYS A 381 11.41 5.21 -6.55
CA CYS A 381 12.65 5.36 -7.29
C CYS A 381 13.02 4.06 -8.02
N ILE A 382 13.04 2.94 -7.30
CA ILE A 382 13.35 1.60 -7.84
C ILE A 382 12.11 0.70 -7.69
N GLY A 383 11.83 -0.14 -8.68
CA GLY A 383 10.72 -1.10 -8.62
C GLY A 383 10.68 -1.99 -9.86
N THR A 384 9.56 -2.67 -10.10
CA THR A 384 9.34 -3.38 -11.36
C THR A 384 9.42 -2.41 -12.54
N GLY A 385 10.13 -2.79 -13.60
CA GLY A 385 10.37 -1.94 -14.77
C GLY A 385 11.57 -1.02 -14.61
N SER A 386 11.66 0.00 -15.46
CA SER A 386 12.75 0.98 -15.42
C SER A 386 12.67 1.86 -14.17
N PRO A 387 13.78 2.20 -13.51
CA PRO A 387 13.77 3.17 -12.42
C PRO A 387 13.12 4.49 -12.82
N THR A 388 12.46 5.15 -11.86
CA THR A 388 11.93 6.51 -12.04
C THR A 388 13.12 7.43 -12.32
N THR A 389 13.09 8.20 -13.41
CA THR A 389 14.20 9.08 -13.75
C THR A 389 14.44 10.11 -12.66
N TYR A 390 15.68 10.59 -12.54
CA TYR A 390 16.05 11.60 -11.56
C TYR A 390 15.16 12.86 -11.67
N ASP A 391 14.94 13.36 -12.89
CA ASP A 391 14.09 14.52 -13.12
C ASP A 391 12.65 14.30 -12.66
N ALA A 392 12.06 13.12 -12.94
CA ALA A 392 10.72 12.80 -12.50
C ALA A 392 10.64 12.66 -10.97
N LEU A 393 11.63 12.02 -10.34
CA LEU A 393 11.72 11.91 -8.89
C LEU A 393 11.87 13.29 -8.23
N GLY A 394 12.72 14.15 -8.79
CA GLY A 394 12.90 15.55 -8.38
C GLY A 394 11.58 16.32 -8.40
N GLN A 395 10.82 16.22 -9.49
CA GLN A 395 9.50 16.84 -9.60
C GLN A 395 8.50 16.33 -8.54
N MET A 396 8.52 15.03 -8.21
CA MET A 396 7.66 14.46 -7.16
C MET A 396 8.05 14.96 -5.77
N MET A 397 9.35 15.07 -5.48
CA MET A 397 9.87 15.62 -4.23
C MET A 397 9.48 17.10 -4.07
N SER A 398 9.75 17.92 -5.10
CA SER A 398 9.36 19.33 -5.10
C SER A 398 7.84 19.51 -5.01
N ARG A 399 7.05 18.59 -5.57
CA ARG A 399 5.59 18.61 -5.37
C ARG A 399 5.21 18.45 -3.90
N CYS A 400 5.80 17.49 -3.18
CA CYS A 400 5.53 17.29 -1.75
C CYS A 400 5.91 18.53 -0.94
N GLU A 401 7.05 19.13 -1.24
CA GLU A 401 7.52 20.35 -0.59
C GLU A 401 6.58 21.53 -0.82
N ALA A 402 6.08 21.71 -2.04
CA ALA A 402 5.09 22.73 -2.37
C ALA A 402 3.76 22.55 -1.62
N GLU A 403 3.42 21.31 -1.25
CA GLU A 403 2.24 21.00 -0.42
C GLU A 403 2.50 21.17 1.08
N GLY A 404 3.75 21.44 1.49
CA GLY A 404 4.16 21.53 2.89
C GLY A 404 4.10 20.19 3.61
N ILE A 405 4.41 19.09 2.91
CA ILE A 405 4.47 17.72 3.45
C ILE A 405 5.83 17.08 3.13
N GLY A 406 6.28 16.18 4.00
CA GLY A 406 7.49 15.40 3.77
C GLY A 406 7.26 14.26 2.77
N TYR A 407 8.28 13.44 2.53
CA TYR A 407 8.20 12.30 1.63
C TYR A 407 9.16 11.17 2.03
N SER A 408 8.90 9.98 1.49
CA SER A 408 9.76 8.80 1.65
C SER A 408 10.10 8.20 0.30
N VAL A 409 11.38 8.09 -0.05
CA VAL A 409 11.79 7.49 -1.32
C VAL A 409 12.01 5.99 -1.15
N TRP A 410 11.30 5.19 -1.94
CA TRP A 410 11.47 3.74 -2.04
C TRP A 410 12.60 3.39 -3.03
N TYR A 411 13.75 2.88 -2.59
CA TYR A 411 14.25 2.68 -1.22
C TYR A 411 15.75 3.06 -1.17
N SER A 412 16.45 2.80 -0.07
CA SER A 412 17.82 3.30 0.19
C SER A 412 18.82 3.15 -0.96
N ARG A 413 18.73 2.08 -1.77
CA ARG A 413 19.53 1.87 -3.00
C ARG A 413 19.41 2.98 -4.03
N CYS A 414 18.30 3.72 -4.02
CA CYS A 414 18.15 4.92 -4.84
C CYS A 414 19.32 5.88 -4.61
N PHE A 415 19.73 6.06 -3.36
CA PHE A 415 20.77 7.01 -2.96
C PHE A 415 22.16 6.37 -2.90
N THR A 416 22.24 5.09 -2.52
CA THR A 416 23.53 4.41 -2.32
C THR A 416 24.10 3.78 -3.58
N LEU A 417 23.26 3.49 -4.60
CA LEU A 417 23.70 2.80 -5.82
C LEU A 417 23.25 3.46 -7.13
N LEU A 418 22.03 3.97 -7.23
CA LEU A 418 21.48 4.43 -8.50
C LEU A 418 21.80 5.90 -8.79
N TYR A 419 21.48 6.78 -7.86
CA TYR A 419 21.71 8.23 -7.94
C TYR A 419 22.70 8.66 -6.87
N THR A 420 23.93 8.16 -6.99
CA THR A 420 25.02 8.43 -6.03
C THR A 420 25.40 9.90 -5.94
N ASP A 421 24.99 10.74 -6.89
CA ASP A 421 25.26 12.18 -6.90
C ASP A 421 24.06 13.02 -6.39
N LEU A 422 22.90 12.41 -6.16
CA LEU A 422 21.72 13.09 -5.62
C LEU A 422 22.02 13.61 -4.21
N ILE A 423 21.62 14.82 -3.86
CA ILE A 423 21.61 15.35 -2.48
C ILE A 423 20.22 15.97 -2.29
N LEU A 424 19.48 15.56 -1.25
CA LEU A 424 18.23 16.19 -0.85
C LEU A 424 18.60 17.51 -0.17
N GLY A 425 18.49 18.61 -0.92
CA GLY A 425 18.81 19.97 -0.49
C GLY A 425 17.60 20.66 0.12
#